data_AF-A0A3L6R9K4-F1
#
_entry.id   AF-A0A3L6R9K4-F1
#
_cell.length_a   1.000
_cell.length_b   1.000
_cell.length_c   1.000
_cell.angle_alpha   90.00
_cell.angle_beta   90.00
_cell.angle_gamma   90.00
#
_symmetry.space_group_name_H-M   'P 1'
#
loop_
_entity.id
_entity.type
_entity.pdbx_description
1 polymer ?
#
loop_
_entity_poly.entity_id
_entity_poly.type
_entity_poly.pdbx_seq_one_letter_code
_entity_poly.pdbx_strand_id
1 'polypeptide(L)'
;MAVLCLADSSSKAAHLPPAARPRWCCRRPPRPPPVRRSVAPWEKDFCESRGVPWRKVTDPGAGLNAEGPGGRVARWDDSGAVEALLAARRRYWAEINGGLKAARGAAVPPLPDPDMYIDAVVEDDGGTVDPAVEAEYEAAVRDMERAREESARLHATKLRDDFVPVPTGWDDA
;
A
#
# COMPACT_ATOMS: atom_id res chain seq x y z
N MET A 1 55.96 -13.38 66.75
CA MET A 1 54.95 -13.79 67.73
C MET A 1 53.70 -12.96 67.50
N ALA A 2 52.53 -13.62 67.48
CA ALA A 2 51.17 -13.08 67.47
C ALA A 2 50.75 -12.20 66.29
N VAL A 3 49.51 -12.15 65.83
CA VAL A 3 48.35 -13.06 65.69
C VAL A 3 47.39 -12.26 64.79
N LEU A 4 46.63 -12.98 63.96
CA LEU A 4 45.64 -12.50 63.00
C LEU A 4 44.61 -11.50 63.58
N CYS A 5 44.16 -10.57 62.74
CA CYS A 5 42.75 -10.16 62.61
C CYS A 5 42.57 -9.36 61.30
N LEU A 6 42.34 -10.08 60.18
CA LEU A 6 41.75 -9.51 58.97
C LEU A 6 40.23 -9.41 59.20
N ALA A 7 39.70 -8.20 59.26
CA ALA A 7 38.26 -7.98 59.24
C ALA A 7 37.76 -8.13 57.80
N ASP A 8 36.98 -9.18 57.59
CA ASP A 8 36.22 -9.50 56.39
C ASP A 8 35.09 -8.45 56.23
N SER A 9 35.17 -7.60 55.21
CA SER A 9 34.05 -6.72 54.84
C SER A 9 33.31 -7.32 53.64
N SER A 10 32.40 -8.22 54.00
CA SER A 10 31.32 -8.75 53.19
C SER A 10 30.37 -7.63 52.76
N SER A 11 30.50 -7.17 51.52
CA SER A 11 29.43 -6.41 50.85
C SER A 11 28.67 -7.36 49.93
N LYS A 12 27.70 -8.04 50.53
CA LYS A 12 26.69 -8.87 49.87
C LYS A 12 25.88 -7.98 48.93
N ALA A 13 26.16 -8.07 47.63
CA ALA A 13 25.33 -7.44 46.60
C ALA A 13 23.91 -7.99 46.73
N ALA A 14 23.00 -7.15 47.21
CA ALA A 14 21.58 -7.48 47.31
C ALA A 14 21.06 -7.74 45.89
N HIS A 15 20.73 -9.00 45.62
CA HIS A 15 20.06 -9.42 44.41
C HIS A 15 18.64 -8.85 44.45
N LEU A 16 18.44 -7.70 43.82
CA LEU A 16 17.10 -7.15 43.59
C LEU A 16 16.35 -8.14 42.67
N PRO A 17 15.14 -8.59 43.03
CA PRO A 17 14.35 -9.44 42.14
C PRO A 17 14.01 -8.64 40.87
N PRO A 18 13.92 -9.30 39.70
CA PRO A 18 13.59 -8.62 38.46
C PRO A 18 12.25 -7.90 38.60
N ALA A 19 12.23 -6.62 38.21
CA ALA A 19 11.05 -5.77 38.25
C ALA A 19 9.84 -6.51 37.63
N ALA A 20 8.78 -6.65 38.43
CA ALA A 20 7.53 -7.23 37.97
C ALA A 20 7.00 -6.38 36.80
N ARG A 21 6.86 -7.01 35.63
CA ARG A 21 6.30 -6.39 34.43
C ARG A 21 4.94 -5.78 34.79
N PRO A 22 4.63 -4.55 34.36
CA PRO A 22 3.34 -3.93 34.67
C PRO A 22 2.20 -4.84 34.21
N ARG A 23 1.23 -5.06 35.11
CA ARG A 23 0.06 -5.95 34.96
C ARG A 23 -0.99 -5.38 33.98
N TRP A 24 -0.54 -4.86 32.85
CA TRP A 24 -1.37 -4.38 31.74
C TRP A 24 -1.41 -5.40 30.59
N CYS A 25 -1.14 -6.67 30.88
CA CYS A 25 -1.64 -7.75 30.05
C CYS A 25 -3.15 -7.87 30.30
N CYS A 26 -3.93 -6.99 29.66
CA CYS A 26 -5.29 -7.34 29.27
C CYS A 26 -5.19 -8.74 28.65
N ARG A 27 -5.77 -9.75 29.31
CA ARG A 27 -5.96 -11.04 28.67
C ARG A 27 -6.67 -10.72 27.37
N ARG A 28 -6.00 -10.94 26.24
CA ARG A 28 -6.68 -10.91 24.95
C ARG A 28 -7.91 -11.81 25.15
N PRO A 29 -9.14 -11.32 24.95
CA PRO A 29 -10.28 -12.22 24.96
C PRO A 29 -9.94 -13.39 24.04
N PRO A 30 -10.31 -14.63 24.40
CA PRO A 30 -10.04 -15.78 23.55
C PRO A 30 -10.47 -15.40 22.14
N ARG A 31 -9.54 -15.49 21.18
CA ARG A 31 -9.90 -15.24 19.78
C ARG A 31 -11.09 -16.16 19.51
N PRO A 32 -12.22 -15.65 19.01
CA PRO A 32 -13.27 -16.53 18.55
C PRO A 32 -12.62 -17.55 17.61
N PRO A 33 -13.07 -18.82 17.61
CA PRO A 33 -12.58 -19.79 16.65
C PRO A 33 -12.63 -19.13 15.28
N PRO A 34 -11.60 -19.31 14.42
CA PRO A 34 -11.60 -18.69 13.11
C PRO A 34 -12.93 -19.04 12.47
N VAL A 35 -13.80 -18.03 12.35
CA VAL A 35 -15.04 -18.18 11.60
C VAL A 35 -14.52 -18.60 10.24
N ARG A 36 -14.77 -19.87 9.89
CA ARG A 36 -14.54 -20.32 8.53
C ARG A 36 -15.48 -19.41 7.75
N ARG A 37 -14.94 -18.33 7.18
CA ARG A 37 -15.66 -17.48 6.25
C ARG A 37 -15.85 -18.36 5.04
N SER A 38 -16.84 -19.25 5.10
CA SER A 38 -17.35 -19.91 3.92
C SER A 38 -17.89 -18.78 3.07
N VAL A 39 -17.25 -18.58 1.92
CA VAL A 39 -17.74 -17.70 0.87
C VAL A 39 -19.22 -17.99 0.65
N ALA A 40 -20.03 -16.93 0.51
CA ALA A 40 -21.46 -17.12 0.30
C ALA A 40 -21.68 -17.85 -1.04
N PRO A 41 -22.59 -18.84 -1.13
CA PRO A 41 -22.77 -19.64 -2.34
C PRO A 41 -22.98 -18.81 -3.61
N TRP A 42 -23.68 -17.67 -3.50
CA TRP A 42 -23.95 -16.79 -4.62
C TRP A 42 -22.67 -16.19 -5.25
N GLU A 43 -21.59 -15.98 -4.48
CA GLU A 43 -20.34 -15.42 -5.00
C GLU A 43 -19.66 -16.43 -5.95
N LYS A 44 -19.74 -17.72 -5.59
CA LYS A 44 -19.26 -18.81 -6.44
C LYS A 44 -20.09 -18.93 -7.71
N ASP A 45 -21.41 -18.95 -7.56
CA ASP A 45 -22.35 -19.07 -8.69
C ASP A 45 -22.21 -17.88 -9.65
N PHE A 46 -22.02 -16.67 -9.12
CA PHE A 46 -21.75 -15.47 -9.92
C PHE A 46 -20.46 -15.62 -10.73
N CYS A 47 -19.34 -16.03 -10.10
CA CYS A 47 -18.08 -16.20 -10.81
C CYS A 47 -18.20 -17.23 -11.94
N GLU A 48 -18.83 -18.36 -11.65
CA GLU A 48 -19.08 -19.41 -12.64
C GLU A 48 -19.98 -18.91 -13.78
N SER A 49 -21.04 -18.14 -13.48
CA SER A 49 -21.91 -17.52 -14.49
C SER A 49 -21.19 -16.54 -15.43
N ARG A 50 -20.11 -15.90 -14.94
CA ARG A 50 -19.25 -14.99 -15.71
C ARG A 50 -18.10 -15.70 -16.42
N GLY A 51 -18.05 -17.03 -16.36
CA GLY A 51 -16.97 -17.82 -16.96
C GLY A 51 -15.64 -17.74 -16.21
N VAL A 52 -15.66 -17.30 -14.94
CA VAL A 52 -14.48 -17.26 -14.07
C VAL A 52 -14.50 -18.49 -13.16
N PRO A 53 -13.62 -19.49 -13.38
CA PRO A 53 -13.58 -20.67 -12.52
C PRO A 53 -13.30 -20.27 -11.08
N TRP A 54 -14.09 -20.79 -10.13
CA TRP A 54 -13.94 -20.47 -8.72
C TRP A 54 -12.52 -20.65 -8.18
N ARG A 55 -11.81 -21.67 -8.70
CA ARG A 55 -10.40 -21.92 -8.39
C ARG A 55 -9.49 -20.73 -8.73
N LYS A 56 -9.75 -19.98 -9.82
CA LYS A 56 -8.95 -18.78 -10.15
C LYS A 56 -9.12 -17.66 -9.13
N VAL A 57 -10.27 -17.58 -8.46
CA VAL A 57 -10.58 -16.55 -7.45
C VAL A 57 -10.02 -16.96 -6.09
N THR A 58 -10.13 -18.24 -5.74
CA THR A 58 -9.71 -18.73 -4.41
C THR A 58 -8.26 -19.14 -4.31
N ASP A 59 -7.63 -19.49 -5.43
CA ASP A 59 -6.23 -19.89 -5.44
C ASP A 59 -5.37 -18.62 -5.37
N PRO A 60 -4.67 -18.38 -4.23
CA PRO A 60 -3.79 -17.22 -4.11
C PRO A 60 -2.67 -17.24 -5.16
N GLY A 61 -2.31 -18.40 -5.71
CA GLY A 61 -1.32 -18.53 -6.78
C GLY A 61 -1.88 -18.24 -8.17
N ALA A 62 -3.19 -18.37 -8.41
CA ALA A 62 -3.75 -18.24 -9.75
C ALA A 62 -3.67 -16.82 -10.32
N GLY A 63 -3.72 -15.79 -9.45
CA GLY A 63 -3.53 -14.39 -9.84
C GLY A 63 -2.08 -13.90 -9.78
N LEU A 64 -1.22 -14.55 -8.96
CA LEU A 64 0.19 -14.19 -8.80
C LEU A 64 1.07 -14.74 -9.93
N ASN A 65 0.60 -15.75 -10.65
CA ASN A 65 1.25 -16.35 -11.81
C ASN A 65 1.01 -15.56 -13.12
N ALA A 66 0.57 -14.29 -13.05
CA ALA A 66 0.32 -13.47 -14.22
C ALA A 66 1.61 -13.23 -15.01
N GLU A 67 1.75 -14.02 -16.08
CA GLU A 67 2.36 -13.71 -17.38
C GLU A 67 3.83 -13.25 -17.37
N GLY A 68 4.73 -14.20 -17.11
CA GLY A 68 6.11 -14.11 -17.56
C GLY A 68 6.90 -15.39 -17.26
N PRO A 69 7.88 -15.77 -18.08
CA PRO A 69 8.74 -16.91 -17.81
C PRO A 69 9.40 -16.74 -16.42
N GLY A 70 9.00 -17.59 -15.47
CA GLY A 70 9.57 -17.65 -14.12
C GLY A 70 8.72 -17.08 -12.97
N GLY A 71 7.45 -16.70 -13.16
CA GLY A 71 6.59 -16.24 -12.05
C GLY A 71 7.14 -14.99 -11.35
N ARG A 72 7.75 -14.09 -12.14
CA ARG A 72 8.60 -12.99 -11.67
C ARG A 72 7.86 -11.98 -10.80
N VAL A 73 6.58 -11.69 -11.11
CA VAL A 73 5.77 -10.70 -10.38
C VAL A 73 5.55 -11.12 -8.92
N ALA A 74 5.25 -12.40 -8.67
CA ALA A 74 5.09 -12.93 -7.31
C ALA A 74 6.38 -12.89 -6.47
N ARG A 75 7.53 -12.75 -7.14
CA ARG A 75 8.86 -12.71 -6.53
C ARG A 75 9.52 -11.33 -6.61
N TRP A 76 8.77 -10.29 -6.98
CA TRP A 76 9.30 -8.94 -6.98
C TRP A 76 9.72 -8.53 -5.58
N ASP A 77 10.92 -7.94 -5.49
CA ASP A 77 11.43 -7.36 -4.27
C ASP A 77 10.75 -6.00 -4.05
N ASP A 78 9.89 -5.92 -3.04
CA ASP A 78 9.16 -4.72 -2.67
C ASP A 78 9.89 -3.87 -1.62
N SER A 79 11.14 -4.22 -1.29
CA SER A 79 11.96 -3.50 -0.29
C SER A 79 12.03 -2.00 -0.56
N GLY A 80 12.19 -1.58 -1.82
CA GLY A 80 12.20 -0.16 -2.20
C GLY A 80 10.88 0.56 -1.91
N ALA A 81 9.74 -0.10 -2.11
CA ALA A 81 8.43 0.46 -1.78
C ALA A 81 8.24 0.62 -0.26
N VAL A 82 8.70 -0.36 0.52
CA VAL A 82 8.69 -0.31 1.99
C VAL A 82 9.54 0.86 2.49
N GLU A 83 10.75 1.04 1.97
CA GLU A 83 11.63 2.16 2.34
C GLU A 83 11.02 3.51 2.00
N ALA A 84 10.44 3.65 0.80
CA ALA A 84 9.79 4.87 0.36
C ALA A 84 8.60 5.24 1.27
N LEU A 85 7.77 4.27 1.64
CA LEU A 85 6.64 4.46 2.55
C LEU A 85 7.12 4.88 3.95
N LEU A 86 8.13 4.21 4.49
CA LEU A 86 8.70 4.56 5.80
C LEU A 86 9.34 5.95 5.78
N ALA A 87 9.98 6.35 4.68
CA ALA A 87 10.53 7.68 4.50
C ALA A 87 9.42 8.75 4.44
N ALA A 88 8.37 8.52 3.64
CA ALA A 88 7.21 9.40 3.57
C ALA A 88 6.52 9.56 4.93
N ARG A 89 6.34 8.46 5.67
CA ARG A 89 5.80 8.49 7.05
C ARG A 89 6.63 9.37 7.97
N ARG A 90 7.97 9.30 7.88
CA ARG A 90 8.86 10.15 8.69
C ARG A 90 8.73 11.62 8.32
N ARG A 91 8.58 11.95 7.03
CA ARG A 91 8.35 13.33 6.56
C ARG A 91 7.03 13.88 7.10
N TYR A 92 5.94 13.14 6.90
CA TYR A 92 4.61 13.50 7.41
C TYR A 92 4.62 13.72 8.93
N TRP A 93 5.25 12.80 9.67
CA TRP A 93 5.36 12.94 11.12
C TRP A 93 6.16 14.19 11.53
N ALA A 94 7.24 14.51 10.82
CA ALA A 94 8.00 15.73 11.10
C ALA A 94 7.16 17.00 10.81
N GLU A 95 6.40 17.01 9.72
CA GLU A 95 5.53 18.12 9.33
C GLU A 95 4.46 18.41 10.39
N ILE A 96 3.70 17.40 10.82
CA ILE A 96 2.64 17.58 11.83
C ILE A 96 3.17 17.91 13.23
N ASN A 97 4.47 17.69 13.48
CA ASN A 97 5.14 18.02 14.75
C ASN A 97 6.08 19.24 14.63
N GLY A 98 5.87 20.11 13.65
CA GLY A 98 6.59 21.40 13.56
C GLY A 98 8.06 21.29 13.14
N GLY A 99 8.41 20.30 12.30
CA GLY A 99 9.75 20.13 11.77
C GLY A 99 10.76 19.49 12.73
N LEU A 100 10.29 18.96 13.86
CA LEU A 100 11.14 18.21 14.78
C LEU A 100 11.76 16.99 14.07
N LYS A 101 13.06 16.75 14.33
CA LYS A 101 13.75 15.53 13.88
C LYS A 101 12.92 14.32 14.32
N ALA A 102 12.77 13.34 13.43
CA ALA A 102 12.09 12.09 13.75
C ALA A 102 12.65 11.55 15.08
N ALA A 103 11.76 11.11 15.98
CA ALA A 103 12.11 10.69 17.34
C ALA A 103 13.36 9.78 17.32
N ARG A 104 14.46 10.24 17.92
CA ARG A 104 15.87 9.71 17.91
C ARG A 104 16.91 10.47 17.07
N GLY A 105 16.70 11.74 16.75
CA GLY A 105 17.79 12.56 16.16
C GLY A 105 18.17 12.17 14.73
N ALA A 106 17.39 11.30 14.10
CA ALA A 106 17.51 11.00 12.69
C ALA A 106 16.97 12.17 11.87
N ALA A 107 17.73 12.61 10.86
CA ALA A 107 17.30 13.65 9.95
C ALA A 107 16.03 13.22 9.19
N VAL A 108 15.21 14.20 8.81
CA VAL A 108 14.06 13.96 7.92
C VAL A 108 14.61 13.51 6.56
N PRO A 109 14.17 12.37 6.01
CA PRO A 109 14.65 11.93 4.70
C PRO A 109 14.33 13.00 3.64
N PRO A 110 15.29 13.39 2.78
CA PRO A 110 15.04 14.34 1.70
C PRO A 110 13.97 13.76 0.75
N LEU A 111 13.27 14.61 0.00
CA LEU A 111 12.39 14.14 -1.06
C LEU A 111 13.22 13.35 -2.08
N PRO A 112 12.69 12.25 -2.63
CA PRO A 112 13.31 11.63 -3.79
C PRO A 112 13.32 12.65 -4.94
N ASP A 113 14.35 12.59 -5.77
CA ASP A 113 14.38 13.35 -7.02
C ASP A 113 13.16 12.91 -7.87
N PRO A 114 12.31 13.85 -8.33
CA PRO A 114 11.17 13.54 -9.20
C PRO A 114 11.56 12.72 -10.43
N ASP A 115 12.77 12.92 -10.94
CA ASP A 115 13.25 12.30 -12.18
C ASP A 115 14.10 11.04 -11.91
N MET A 116 14.25 10.62 -10.64
CA MET A 116 15.10 9.49 -10.23
C MET A 116 14.74 8.16 -10.91
N TYR A 117 13.50 8.00 -11.35
CA TYR A 117 12.99 6.79 -12.02
C TYR A 117 12.56 7.06 -13.47
N ILE A 118 12.88 8.24 -14.01
CA ILE A 118 12.60 8.60 -15.39
C ILE A 118 13.91 8.41 -16.15
N ASP A 119 13.94 7.45 -17.06
CA ASP A 119 15.08 7.31 -17.97
C ASP A 119 15.17 8.58 -18.82
N ALA A 120 16.39 9.12 -18.96
CA ALA A 120 16.62 10.25 -19.84
C ALA A 120 16.28 9.83 -21.27
N VAL A 121 15.17 10.34 -21.79
CA VAL A 121 14.82 10.21 -23.20
C VAL A 121 15.80 11.10 -23.95
N VAL A 122 16.84 10.49 -24.50
CA VAL A 122 17.71 11.17 -25.46
C VAL A 122 16.87 11.32 -26.72
N GLU A 123 16.32 12.51 -26.93
CA GLU A 123 15.79 12.89 -28.24
C GLU A 123 16.97 12.84 -29.20
N ASP A 124 17.08 11.75 -29.99
CA ASP A 124 17.99 11.68 -31.12
C ASP A 124 17.50 12.71 -32.14
N ASP A 125 18.09 13.91 -32.05
CA ASP A 125 17.86 15.07 -32.88
C ASP A 125 18.23 14.83 -34.36
N GLY A 126 18.74 13.64 -34.69
CA GLY A 126 19.01 13.17 -36.06
C GLY A 126 17.96 12.20 -36.65
N GLY A 127 16.99 11.73 -35.87
CA GLY A 127 15.99 10.77 -36.33
C GLY A 127 14.88 11.43 -37.14
N THR A 128 14.85 11.22 -38.46
CA THR A 128 13.67 11.60 -39.25
C THR A 128 12.48 10.76 -38.79
N VAL A 129 11.52 11.38 -38.09
CA VAL A 129 10.25 10.75 -37.74
C VAL A 129 9.55 10.32 -39.02
N ASP A 130 9.16 9.06 -39.12
CA ASP A 130 8.45 8.53 -40.28
C ASP A 130 7.14 9.34 -40.47
N PRO A 131 6.95 10.02 -41.61
CA PRO A 131 5.74 10.80 -41.87
C PRO A 131 4.44 10.00 -41.73
N ALA A 132 4.49 8.68 -41.93
CA ALA A 132 3.33 7.80 -41.72
C ALA A 132 2.95 7.70 -40.23
N VAL A 133 3.95 7.61 -39.35
CA VAL A 133 3.76 7.55 -37.89
C VAL A 133 3.23 8.87 -37.36
N GLU A 134 3.74 10.00 -37.86
CA GLU A 134 3.25 11.33 -37.49
C GLU A 134 1.78 11.51 -37.91
N ALA A 135 1.42 11.10 -39.13
CA ALA A 135 0.04 11.18 -39.62
C ALA A 135 -0.92 10.30 -38.81
N GLU A 136 -0.49 9.10 -38.39
CA GLU A 136 -1.27 8.21 -37.52
C GLU A 136 -1.48 8.83 -36.14
N TYR A 137 -0.42 9.43 -35.55
CA TYR A 137 -0.51 10.13 -34.28
C TYR A 137 -1.49 11.30 -34.34
N GLU A 138 -1.40 12.15 -35.37
CA GLU A 138 -2.35 13.24 -35.56
C GLU A 138 -3.80 12.75 -35.70
N ALA A 139 -4.02 11.65 -36.42
CA ALA A 139 -5.35 11.07 -36.56
C ALA A 139 -5.88 10.55 -35.21
N ALA A 140 -5.05 9.87 -34.43
CA ALA A 140 -5.40 9.38 -33.10
C ALA A 140 -5.74 10.53 -32.13
N VAL A 141 -5.00 11.64 -32.17
CA VAL A 141 -5.30 12.84 -31.39
C VAL A 141 -6.66 13.41 -31.77
N ARG A 142 -6.96 13.55 -33.07
CA ARG A 142 -8.26 14.03 -33.55
C ARG A 142 -9.42 13.14 -33.10
N ASP A 143 -9.24 11.82 -33.11
CA ASP A 143 -10.26 10.87 -32.64
C ASP A 143 -10.47 10.94 -31.13
N MET A 144 -9.40 11.09 -30.35
CA MET A 144 -9.47 11.31 -28.90
C MET A 144 -10.22 12.59 -28.54
N GLU A 145 -9.98 13.69 -29.28
CA GLU A 145 -10.71 14.95 -29.10
C GLU A 145 -12.20 14.78 -29.43
N ARG A 146 -12.54 14.11 -30.53
CA ARG A 146 -13.92 13.80 -30.89
C ARG A 146 -14.62 12.97 -29.82
N ALA A 147 -13.96 11.95 -29.29
CA ALA A 147 -14.49 11.10 -28.23
C ALA A 147 -14.70 11.89 -26.92
N ARG A 148 -13.78 12.81 -26.59
CA ARG A 148 -13.91 13.72 -25.44
C ARG A 148 -15.11 14.65 -25.59
N GLU A 149 -15.31 15.21 -26.79
CA GLU A 149 -16.48 16.06 -27.07
C GLU A 149 -17.79 15.27 -27.01
N GLU A 150 -17.83 14.06 -27.57
CA GLU A 150 -19.02 13.20 -27.51
C GLU A 150 -19.34 12.83 -26.05
N SER A 151 -18.33 12.46 -25.27
CA SER A 151 -18.48 12.21 -23.84
C SER A 151 -19.02 13.45 -23.10
N ALA A 152 -18.48 14.63 -23.38
CA ALA A 152 -18.96 15.88 -22.81
C ALA A 152 -20.43 16.17 -23.19
N ARG A 153 -20.82 15.91 -24.44
CA ARG A 153 -22.21 16.03 -24.90
C ARG A 153 -23.12 15.03 -24.18
N LEU A 154 -22.72 13.77 -24.08
CA LEU A 154 -23.47 12.74 -23.36
C LEU A 154 -23.64 13.10 -21.88
N HIS A 155 -22.58 13.57 -21.22
CA HIS A 155 -22.64 14.05 -19.84
C HIS A 155 -23.57 15.26 -19.70
N ALA A 156 -23.53 16.22 -20.63
CA ALA A 156 -24.45 17.36 -20.63
C ALA A 156 -25.92 16.94 -20.84
N THR A 157 -26.18 15.93 -21.69
CA THR A 157 -27.54 15.39 -21.89
C THR A 157 -28.04 14.60 -20.68
N LYS A 158 -27.18 13.83 -20.00
CA LYS A 158 -27.51 13.12 -18.75
C LYS A 158 -27.78 14.07 -17.58
N LEU A 159 -27.26 15.28 -17.61
CA LEU A 159 -27.52 16.30 -16.60
C LEU A 159 -28.91 16.96 -16.75
N ARG A 160 -29.67 16.62 -17.80
CA ARG A 160 -31.10 16.96 -17.91
C ARG A 160 -31.92 15.83 -17.32
N ASP A 161 -31.90 15.70 -16.00
CA ASP A 161 -32.96 14.97 -15.33
C ASP A 161 -33.22 15.63 -13.98
N ASP A 162 -34.48 16.00 -13.77
CA ASP A 162 -35.04 16.55 -12.55
C ASP A 162 -35.12 15.47 -11.44
N PHE A 163 -34.16 14.53 -11.44
CA PHE A 163 -34.05 13.44 -10.50
C PHE A 163 -33.54 14.00 -9.16
N VAL A 164 -34.48 14.45 -8.35
CA VAL A 164 -34.27 14.60 -6.91
C VAL A 164 -34.15 13.19 -6.34
N PRO A 165 -32.98 12.76 -5.85
CA PRO A 165 -32.85 11.46 -5.22
C PRO A 165 -33.77 11.44 -4.00
N VAL A 166 -34.87 10.70 -4.06
CA VAL A 166 -35.71 10.45 -2.90
C VAL A 166 -34.96 9.42 -2.04
N PRO A 167 -34.66 9.73 -0.77
CA PRO A 167 -34.05 8.75 0.12
C PRO A 167 -34.95 7.52 0.20
N THR A 168 -34.48 6.37 -0.29
CA THR A 168 -35.13 5.09 -0.05
C THR A 168 -34.92 4.79 1.43
N GLY A 169 -35.91 5.11 2.29
CA GLY A 169 -35.79 5.04 3.74
C GLY A 169 -35.11 3.75 4.22
N TRP A 170 -33.92 3.92 4.82
CA TRP A 170 -33.19 2.88 5.55
C TRP A 170 -33.39 3.04 7.08
N ASP A 171 -34.35 3.88 7.51
CA ASP A 171 -34.54 4.27 8.90
C ASP A 171 -35.59 3.44 9.67
N ASP A 172 -36.04 2.31 9.11
CA ASP A 172 -36.92 1.37 9.83
C ASP A 172 -36.18 0.06 10.15
N ALA A 173 -35.41 0.06 11.26
CA ALA A 173 -35.01 -1.14 12.02
C ALA A 173 -34.66 -0.79 13.48
#